data_AF-A0A447P5S0-F1
#
_entry.id   AF-A0A447P5S0-F1
#
_cell.length_a   1.000
_cell.length_b   1.000
_cell.length_c   1.000
_cell.angle_alpha   90.00
_cell.angle_beta   90.00
_cell.angle_gamma   90.00
#
_symmetry.space_group_name_H-M   'P 1'
#
loop_
_entity.id
_entity.type
_entity.pdbx_description
1 polymer ?
#
loop_
_entity_poly.entity_id
_entity_poly.type
_entity_poly.pdbx_seq_one_letter_code
_entity_poly.pdbx_strand_id
1 'polypeptide(L)' 'MNTRQLLSVGIDIGTTTTQVIFSRLELVNRAAVSQVPRYEFIKRDISWQSPVFFTPVDKQAV' A
#
# COMPACT_ATOMS: atom_id res chain seq x y z
N MET A 1 9.58 1.57 21.24
CA MET A 1 9.16 0.48 20.34
C MET A 1 9.80 0.74 18.98
N ASN A 2 10.50 -0.22 18.38
CA ASN A 2 11.08 -0.02 17.06
C ASN A 2 10.01 -0.28 16.00
N THR A 3 9.69 0.76 15.23
CA THR A 3 8.83 0.65 14.05
C THR A 3 9.69 0.49 12.80
N ARG A 4 9.17 -0.23 11.82
CA ARG A 4 9.74 -0.33 10.46
C ARG A 4 8.76 0.30 9.49
N GLN A 5 9.27 0.83 8.38
CA GLN A 5 8.45 1.39 7.31
C GLN A 5 8.63 0.57 6.03
N LEU A 6 7.51 0.30 5.34
CA LEU A 6 7.48 -0.25 4.00
C LEU A 6 6.90 0.78 3.03
N LEU A 7 7.56 0.97 1.89
CA LEU A 7 6.95 1.65 0.75
C LEU A 7 6.02 0.65 0.05
N SER A 8 4.81 1.07 -0.25
CA SER A 8 3.76 0.20 -0.78
C SER A 8 3.06 0.87 -1.96
N VAL A 9 2.69 0.05 -2.94
CA VAL A 9 1.79 0.41 -4.04
C VAL A 9 0.61 -0.55 -4.02
N GLY A 10 -0.59 -0.02 -3.88
CA GLY A 10 -1.83 -0.74 -4.12
C GLY A 10 -2.30 -0.47 -5.54
N ILE A 11 -2.51 -1.53 -6.32
CA ILE A 11 -3.02 -1.46 -7.68
C ILE A 11 -4.32 -2.26 -7.71
N ASP A 12 -5.42 -1.58 -8.04
CA ASP A 12 -6.74 -2.19 -8.21
C ASP A 12 -7.14 -2.10 -9.67
N ILE A 13 -7.35 -3.25 -10.33
CA ILE A 13 -7.72 -3.35 -11.74
C ILE A 13 -8.99 -4.18 -11.81
N GLY A 14 -10.13 -3.49 -11.92
CA GLY A 14 -11.42 -4.10 -12.20
C GLY A 14 -11.75 -4.07 -13.69
N THR A 15 -12.85 -4.72 -14.06
CA THR A 15 -13.37 -4.74 -15.43
C THR A 15 -13.69 -3.34 -15.97
N THR A 16 -14.18 -2.45 -15.10
CA THR A 16 -14.61 -1.09 -15.50
C THR A 16 -13.60 -0.03 -15.11
N THR A 17 -12.85 -0.21 -14.01
CA THR A 17 -12.02 0.85 -13.44
C THR A 17 -10.68 0.35 -12.95
N THR A 18 -9.66 1.22 -13.04
CA THR A 18 -8.32 1.02 -12.47
C THR A 18 -7.98 2.17 -11.51
N GLN A 19 -7.34 1.86 -10.39
CA GLN A 19 -6.82 2.83 -9.41
C GLN A 19 -5.44 2.43 -8.90
N VAL A 20 -4.61 3.42 -8.55
CA VAL A 20 -3.29 3.23 -7.93
C VAL A 20 -3.17 4.11 -6.68
N ILE A 21 -2.65 3.51 -5.60
CA ILE A 21 -2.37 4.20 -4.35
C ILE A 21 -0.91 3.95 -3.95
N PHE A 22 -0.13 5.01 -3.77
CA PHE A 22 1.18 4.95 -3.12
C PHE A 22 1.03 5.26 -1.64
N SER A 23 1.64 4.43 -0.80
CA SER A 23 1.58 4.62 0.65
C SER A 23 2.83 4.16 1.36
N ARG A 24 2.96 4.60 2.62
CA ARG A 24 3.93 4.10 3.58
C ARG A 24 3.18 3.30 4.64
N LEU A 25 3.57 2.05 4.85
CA LEU A 25 3.02 1.18 5.88
C LEU A 25 4.00 1.13 7.05
N GLU A 26 3.54 1.47 8.24
CA GLU A 26 4.32 1.29 9.46
C GLU A 26 4.02 -0.06 10.09
N LEU A 27 5.08 -0.78 10.46
CA LEU A 27 5.02 -2.08 11.09
C LEU A 27 5.66 -2.04 12.46
N VAL A 28 5.08 -2.79 13.39
CA VAL A 28 5.69 -3.07 14.70
C VAL A 28 5.84 -4.57 14.87
N ASN A 29 6.97 -5.02 15.40
CA ASN A 29 7.11 -6.39 15.87
C ASN A 29 6.45 -6.52 17.25
N ARG A 30 5.40 -7.32 17.37
CA ARG A 30 4.71 -7.61 18.63
C ARG A 30 5.27 -8.82 19.37
N ALA A 31 6.14 -9.61 18.74
CA ALA A 31 6.72 -10.78 19.36
C ALA A 31 7.74 -10.38 20.43
N ALA A 32 7.83 -11.18 21.50
CA ALA A 32 8.94 -11.06 22.45
C ALA A 32 10.28 -11.37 21.76
N VAL A 33 11.39 -10.91 22.34
CA VAL A 33 12.75 -11.00 21.72
C VAL A 33 13.14 -12.44 21.34
N SER A 34 12.69 -13.44 22.09
CA SER A 34 12.98 -14.85 21.86
C SER A 34 11.96 -15.58 20.99
N GLN A 35 10.92 -14.90 20.51
CA GLN A 35 9.85 -15.49 19.70
C GLN A 35 10.02 -15.15 18.23
N VAL A 36 9.39 -15.96 17.38
CA VAL A 36 9.30 -15.68 15.93
C VAL A 36 8.67 -14.30 15.73
N PRO A 37 9.29 -13.39 14.94
CA PRO A 37 8.76 -12.06 14.71
C PRO A 37 7.32 -12.08 14.20
N ARG A 38 6.48 -11.24 14.79
CA ARG A 38 5.09 -11.05 14.38
C ARG A 38 4.85 -9.58 14.10
N TYR A 39 4.91 -9.24 12.82
CA TYR A 39 4.72 -7.87 12.37
C TYR A 39 3.24 -7.57 12.17
N GLU A 40 2.81 -6.44 12.68
CA GLU A 40 1.47 -5.89 12.46
C GLU A 40 1.58 -4.52 11.81
N PHE A 41 0.70 -4.24 10.84
CA PHE A 41 0.50 -2.89 10.34
C PHE A 41 -0.20 -2.06 11.41
N ILE A 42 0.41 -0.94 11.78
CA ILE A 42 -0.15 -0.02 12.79
C ILE A 42 -0.56 1.31 12.19
N LYS A 43 -0.06 1.63 11.00
CA LYS A 43 -0.37 2.87 10.29
C LYS A 43 -0.22 2.69 8.78
N ARG A 44 -1.06 3.39 8.03
CA ARG A 44 -0.93 3.59 6.59
C ARG A 44 -1.04 5.08 6.28
N ASP A 45 0.03 5.64 5.74
CA ASP A 45 0.06 7.00 5.23
C ASP A 45 0.01 6.98 3.70
N ILE A 46 -1.08 7.45 3.11
CA ILE A 46 -1.20 7.58 1.65
C ILE A 46 -0.40 8.81 1.22
N SER A 47 0.61 8.60 0.37
CA SER A 47 1.40 9.70 -0.19
C SER A 47 0.81 10.24 -1.48
N TRP A 48 0.12 9.40 -2.25
CA TRP A 48 -0.59 9.79 -3.46
C TRP A 48 -1.63 8.75 -3.83
N GLN A 49 -2.75 9.21 -4.38
CA GLN A 49 -3.79 8.38 -4.95
C GLN A 49 -4.14 8.91 -6.33
N SER A 50 -4.28 8.00 -7.29
CA SER A 50 -4.69 8.34 -8.64
C SER A 50 -6.16 8.76 -8.69
N PRO A 51 -6.59 9.51 -9.72
CA PRO A 51 -7.97 9.48 -10.16
C PRO A 51 -8.42 8.05 -10.48
N VAL A 52 -9.74 7.84 -10.55
CA VAL A 52 -10.29 6.60 -11.10
C VAL A 52 -10.16 6.66 -12.63
N PHE A 53 -9.49 5.68 -13.21
CA PHE A 53 -9.41 5.52 -14.66
C PHE A 53 -10.38 4.43 -15.11
N PHE A 54 -10.92 4.54 -16.32
CA PHE A 54 -11.64 3.42 -16.91
C PHE A 54 -10.67 2.32 -17.37
N THR A 55 -11.14 1.09 -17.34
CA THR A 55 -10.47 -0.08 -17.92
C THR A 55 -11.09 -0.35 -19.30
N PRO A 56 -10.31 -0.64 -20.36
CA PRO A 56 -8.85 -0.75 -20.37
C PRO A 56 -8.17 0.61 -20.18
N VAL A 57 -7.00 0.60 -19.55
CA VAL A 57 -6.18 1.80 -19.40
C VAL A 57 -5.57 2.12 -20.76
N ASP A 58 -6.21 3.04 -21.48
CA ASP A 58 -5.75 3.46 -22.81
C ASP A 58 -4.49 4.33 -22.72
N LYS A 59 -3.52 4.05 -23.60
CA LYS A 59 -2.20 4.69 -23.65
C LYS A 59 -2.22 6.18 -24.07
N GLN A 60 -3.37 6.74 -24.45
CA GLN A 60 -3.49 8.02 -25.17
C GLN A 60 -4.24 9.12 -24.40
N ALA A 61 -4.19 9.13 -23.07
CA ALA A 61 -4.53 10.34 -22.33
C ALA A 61 -3.32 11.29 -22.32
N VAL A 62 -3.11 12.00 -23.43
CA VAL A 62 -2.32 13.24 -23.52
C VAL A 62 -3.26 14.35 -23.98
#